data_AF-A0A961QFZ3-F1
#
_entry.id   AF-A0A961QFZ3-F1
#
_cell.length_a   1.000
_cell.length_b   1.000
_cell.length_c   1.000
_cell.angle_alpha   90.00
_cell.angle_beta   90.00
_cell.angle_gamma   90.00
#
_symmetry.space_group_name_H-M   'P 1'
#
loop_
_entity.id
_entity.type
_entity.pdbx_description
1 polymer ?
#
loop_
_entity_poly.entity_id
_entity_poly.type
_entity_poly.pdbx_seq_one_letter_code
_entity_poly.pdbx_strand_id
1 'polypeptide(L)' 'LGHTGQDLRAGAGTVMIYLALILSVFARVAGGVWPEFSSPLHTVSGLSWIVAFGSFAVIYGGLLLRLPAAKRV' A
#
# COMPACT_ATOMS: atom_id res chain seq x y z
N LEU A 1 1.80 15.45 -12.00
CA LEU A 1 1.04 14.30 -12.53
C LEU A 1 0.19 14.63 -13.77
N GLY A 2 -0.23 15.89 -14.00
CA GLY A 2 -0.79 16.32 -15.29
C GLY A 2 0.22 16.37 -16.46
N HIS A 3 1.52 16.46 -16.17
CA HIS A 3 2.59 16.47 -17.17
C HIS A 3 3.05 15.06 -17.63
N THR A 4 2.53 14.00 -16.99
CA THR A 4 2.85 12.59 -17.33
C THR A 4 1.76 11.89 -18.15
N GLY A 5 0.66 12.60 -18.49
CA GLY A 5 -0.42 12.06 -19.31
C GLY A 5 -1.24 10.92 -18.68
N GLN A 6 -1.07 10.68 -17.37
CA GLN A 6 -1.80 9.64 -16.65
C GLN A 6 -3.04 10.24 -15.98
N ASP A 7 -4.17 9.55 -16.13
CA ASP A 7 -5.45 9.98 -15.60
C ASP A 7 -5.38 10.07 -14.07
N LEU A 8 -5.75 11.22 -13.50
CA LEU A 8 -5.54 11.53 -12.09
C LEU A 8 -6.61 10.87 -11.21
N ARG A 9 -6.65 9.54 -11.21
CA ARG A 9 -7.64 8.76 -10.47
C ARG A 9 -6.94 7.74 -9.60
N ALA A 10 -7.26 7.74 -8.32
CA ALA A 10 -6.93 6.61 -7.45
C ALA A 10 -7.72 5.40 -7.95
N GLY A 11 -7.06 4.50 -8.67
CA GLY A 11 -7.65 3.23 -9.06
C GLY A 11 -8.00 2.42 -7.81
N ALA A 12 -8.90 1.43 -7.94
CA ALA A 12 -9.34 0.59 -6.82
C ALA A 12 -8.15 -0.05 -6.06
N GLY A 13 -7.06 -0.38 -6.75
CA GLY A 13 -5.83 -0.89 -6.12
C GLY A 13 -5.14 0.14 -5.22
N THR A 14 -5.06 1.40 -5.64
CA THR A 14 -4.50 2.49 -4.82
C THR A 14 -5.36 2.74 -3.58
N VAL A 15 -6.69 2.69 -3.70
CA VAL A 15 -7.62 2.83 -2.56
C VAL A 15 -7.40 1.70 -1.55
N MET A 16 -7.29 0.45 -2.00
CA MET A 16 -7.02 -0.70 -1.13
C MET A 16 -5.68 -0.59 -0.39
N ILE A 17 -4.63 -0.08 -1.04
CA ILE A 17 -3.33 0.17 -0.40
C ILE A 17 -3.49 1.15 0.77
N TYR A 18 -4.20 2.27 0.55
CA TYR A 18 -4.39 3.27 1.59
C TYR A 18 -5.24 2.75 2.75
N LEU A 19 -6.32 2.00 2.46
CA LEU A 19 -7.14 1.39 3.51
C LEU A 19 -6.32 0.41 4.38
N ALA A 20 -5.52 -0.46 3.75
CA ALA A 20 -4.64 -1.38 4.46
C ALA A 20 -3.57 -0.64 5.30
N LEU A 21 -3.00 0.43 4.76
CA LEU A 21 -2.01 1.24 5.48
C LEU A 21 -2.62 1.97 6.69
N ILE A 22 -3.81 2.55 6.52
CA ILE A 22 -4.57 3.18 7.61
C ILE A 22 -4.86 2.16 8.72
N LEU A 23 -5.37 0.98 8.36
CA LEU A 23 -5.63 -0.10 9.31
C LEU A 23 -4.36 -0.52 10.06
N SER A 24 -3.22 -0.62 9.36
CA SER A 24 -1.93 -0.95 9.97
C SER A 24 -1.54 0.04 11.05
N VAL A 25 -1.65 1.35 10.76
CA VAL A 25 -1.27 2.40 11.70
C VAL A 25 -2.21 2.44 12.90
N PHE A 26 -3.53 2.35 12.69
CA PHE A 26 -4.50 2.31 13.79
C PHE A 26 -4.29 1.11 14.71
N ALA A 27 -4.07 -0.08 14.15
CA ALA A 27 -3.78 -1.27 14.95
C ALA A 27 -2.48 -1.11 15.77
N ARG A 28 -1.46 -0.45 15.21
CA ARG A 28 -0.20 -0.19 15.92
C ARG A 28 -0.37 0.78 17.08
N VAL A 29 -1.11 1.87 16.87
CA VAL A 29 -1.41 2.84 17.94
C VAL A 29 -2.26 2.20 19.03
N ALA A 30 -3.30 1.44 18.64
CA ALA A 30 -4.14 0.72 19.58
C ALA A 30 -3.32 -0.28 20.42
N GLY A 31 -2.36 -0.99 19.82
CA GLY A 31 -1.46 -1.90 20.56
C GLY A 31 -0.57 -1.21 21.58
N GLY A 32 -0.25 0.08 21.37
CA GLY A 32 0.45 0.91 22.35
C GLY A 32 -0.45 1.48 23.46
N VAL A 33 -1.74 1.65 23.20
CA VAL A 33 -2.72 2.16 24.17
C VAL A 33 -3.29 1.05 25.06
N TRP A 34 -3.51 -0.15 24.50
CA TRP A 34 -4.02 -1.33 25.19
C TRP A 34 -3.00 -2.48 25.16
N PRO A 35 -2.06 -2.52 26.13
CA PRO A 35 -1.01 -3.54 26.19
C PRO A 35 -1.56 -4.97 26.22
N GLU A 36 -2.75 -5.18 26.79
CA GLU A 36 -3.43 -6.48 26.88
C GLU A 36 -3.79 -7.07 25.51
N PHE A 37 -4.01 -6.23 24.50
CA PHE A 37 -4.29 -6.63 23.13
C PHE A 37 -3.11 -6.36 22.18
N SER A 38 -1.95 -5.95 22.70
CA SER A 38 -0.79 -5.54 21.90
C SER A 38 -0.35 -6.61 20.89
N SER A 39 -0.23 -7.86 21.33
CA SER A 39 0.23 -8.97 20.48
C SER A 39 -0.67 -9.18 19.24
N PRO A 40 -1.99 -9.44 19.36
CA PRO A 40 -2.85 -9.59 18.19
C PRO A 40 -2.95 -8.31 17.36
N LEU A 41 -2.96 -7.12 17.98
CA LEU A 41 -2.99 -5.85 17.26
C LEU A 41 -1.73 -5.62 16.43
N HIS A 42 -0.56 -6.00 16.94
CA HIS A 42 0.70 -5.91 16.20
C HIS A 42 0.75 -6.91 15.05
N THR A 43 0.19 -8.11 15.20
CA THR A 43 0.02 -9.07 14.09
C THR A 43 -0.85 -8.49 12.99
N VAL A 44 -2.03 -7.95 13.33
CA VAL A 44 -2.93 -7.30 12.36
C VAL A 44 -2.24 -6.12 11.69
N SER A 45 -1.50 -5.33 12.46
CA SER A 45 -0.73 -4.21 11.94
C SER A 45 0.32 -4.63 10.93
N GLY A 46 1.08 -5.69 11.24
CA GLY A 46 2.11 -6.25 10.37
C GLY A 46 1.53 -6.82 9.08
N LEU A 47 0.46 -7.62 9.17
CA LEU A 47 -0.21 -8.19 7.99
C LEU A 47 -0.76 -7.09 7.08
N SER A 48 -1.41 -6.09 7.65
CA SER A 48 -1.96 -4.95 6.90
C SER A 48 -0.84 -4.14 6.21
N TRP A 49 0.33 -4.01 6.85
CA TRP A 49 1.50 -3.39 6.24
C TRP A 49 2.02 -4.20 5.05
N ILE A 50 2.16 -5.52 5.20
CA ILE A 50 2.61 -6.41 4.12
C ILE A 50 1.66 -6.33 2.92
N VAL A 51 0.34 -6.32 3.16
CA VAL A 51 -0.65 -6.14 2.09
C VAL A 51 -0.49 -4.79 1.40
N ALA A 52 -0.41 -3.68 2.16
CA ALA A 52 -0.26 -2.35 1.59
C ALA A 52 1.01 -2.23 0.74
N PHE A 53 2.16 -2.63 1.30
CA PHE A 53 3.44 -2.52 0.62
C PHE A 53 3.57 -3.52 -0.54
N GLY A 54 3.08 -4.75 -0.37
CA GLY A 54 3.07 -5.77 -1.41
C GLY A 54 2.21 -5.35 -2.60
N SER A 55 0.99 -4.85 -2.37
CA SER A 55 0.14 -4.31 -3.43
C SER A 55 0.77 -3.10 -4.12
N PHE A 56 1.40 -2.21 -3.36
CA PHE A 56 2.16 -1.09 -3.93
C PHE A 56 3.27 -1.59 -4.86
N ALA A 57 4.09 -2.54 -4.40
CA ALA A 57 5.18 -3.11 -5.19
C ALA A 57 4.68 -3.82 -6.46
N VAL A 58 3.56 -4.56 -6.39
CA VAL A 58 2.99 -5.24 -7.56
C VAL A 58 2.44 -4.23 -8.57
N ILE A 59 1.65 -3.25 -8.12
CA ILE A 59 0.98 -2.28 -9.00
C ILE A 59 1.99 -1.32 -9.64
N TYR A 60 2.83 -0.68 -8.82
CA TYR A 60 3.76 0.34 -9.28
C TYR A 60 5.10 -0.24 -9.72
N GLY A 61 5.59 -1.32 -9.09
CA GLY A 61 6.78 -2.03 -9.55
C GLY A 61 6.57 -2.69 -10.91
N GLY A 62 5.36 -3.22 -11.18
CA GLY A 62 5.00 -3.69 -12.52
C GLY A 62 5.09 -2.60 -13.60
N LEU A 63 4.82 -1.34 -13.25
CA LEU A 63 4.96 -0.21 -14.16
C LEU A 63 6.44 0.13 -14.44
N LEU A 64 7.30 0.00 -13.42
CA LEU A 64 8.75 0.24 -13.51
C LEU A 64 9.52 -0.87 -14.25
N LEU A 65 9.06 -2.11 -14.12
CA LEU A 65 9.66 -3.27 -14.80
C LEU A 65 9.19 -3.41 -16.26
N ARG A 66 8.15 -2.67 -16.66
CA ARG A 66 7.74 -2.59 -18.06
C ARG A 66 8.67 -1.64 -18.81
N LEU A 67 9.30 -2.14 -19.87
CA LEU A 67 10.08 -1.31 -20.79
C LEU A 67 9.22 -0.13 -21.26
N PRO A 68 9.74 1.11 -21.19
CA PRO A 68 9.07 2.26 -21.77
C PRO A 68 8.70 1.97 -23.22
N ALA A 69 7.46 2.27 -23.64
CA ALA A 69 7.02 2.04 -25.02
C ALA A 69 7.96 2.69 -26.05
N ALA A 70 8.63 3.78 -25.66
CA ALA A 70 9.66 4.47 -26.45
C ALA A 70 10.94 3.65 -26.74
N LYS A 71 11.16 2.52 -26.05
CA LYS A 71 12.36 1.69 -26.20
C LYS A 71 12.08 0.30 -26.81
N ARG A 72 10.84 0.04 -27.21
CA ARG A 72 10.46 -1.18 -27.94
C ARG A 72 10.68 -0.92 -29.43
N VAL A 73 11.96 -0.95 -29.84
CA VAL A 73 12.40 -0.96 -31.24
C VAL A 73 12.69 -2.39 -31.63
#